data_AF-A0A423NG47-F1
#
_entry.id   AF-A0A423NG47-F1
#
_cell.length_a   1.000
_cell.length_b   1.000
_cell.length_c   1.000
_cell.angle_alpha   90.00
_cell.angle_beta   90.00
_cell.angle_gamma   90.00
#
_symmetry.space_group_name_H-M   'P 1'
#
loop_
_entity.id
_entity.type
_entity.pdbx_description
1 polymer ?
#
loop_
_entity_poly.entity_id
_entity_poly.type
_entity_poly.pdbx_seq_one_letter_code
_entity_poly.pdbx_strand_id
1 'polypeptide(L)'
;MSLKSLLALLVFVAMLAGCASPPPSLPDTPQRRELMERMFAKSTIMLSFKELDARAAAEPGEPKRQISADEAVAKHKQQMNVDLPAAYWQQRRANLAQLIDARAKGEAIGLAAYKEKYFEQLSQAPTPMLTALANAPRMDALPEFALVLPNDHQLSYFYLITVADETFWEIEQFYQHMADLDAQYGVCALFPACYRADFRTAKPRLPPSD
;
A
#
# COMPACT_ATOMS: atom_id res chain seq x y z
N MET A 1 -12.90 52.85 8.53
CA MET A 1 -13.42 51.75 9.38
C MET A 1 -12.61 51.69 10.67
N SER A 2 -13.27 51.66 11.82
CA SER A 2 -12.58 51.59 13.12
C SER A 2 -11.97 50.21 13.34
N LEU A 3 -10.81 50.14 13.98
CA LEU A 3 -10.15 48.87 14.38
C LEU A 3 -11.11 47.94 15.15
N LYS A 4 -12.04 48.53 15.91
CA LYS A 4 -13.10 47.81 16.63
C LYS A 4 -14.10 47.12 15.69
N SER A 5 -14.42 47.75 14.55
CA SER A 5 -15.29 47.17 13.51
C SER A 5 -14.58 46.04 12.76
N LEU A 6 -13.26 46.12 12.60
CA LEU A 6 -12.45 45.07 11.95
C LEU A 6 -12.28 43.84 12.86
N LEU A 7 -12.05 44.04 14.16
CA LEU A 7 -12.03 42.95 15.14
C LEU A 7 -13.38 42.27 15.32
N ALA A 8 -14.48 43.03 15.33
CA ALA A 8 -15.82 42.45 15.40
C ALA A 8 -16.15 41.59 14.17
N LEU A 9 -15.69 41.99 12.98
CA LEU A 9 -15.85 41.21 11.76
C LEU A 9 -15.03 39.91 11.77
N LEU A 10 -13.79 39.97 12.26
CA LEU A 10 -12.90 38.80 12.37
C LEU A 10 -13.42 37.76 13.38
N VAL A 11 -13.99 38.20 14.50
CA VAL A 11 -14.64 37.30 15.47
C VAL A 11 -15.89 36.65 14.89
N PHE A 12 -16.67 37.37 14.07
CA PHE A 12 -17.84 36.81 13.40
C PHE A 12 -17.49 35.79 12.31
N VAL A 13 -16.41 36.01 11.56
CA VAL A 13 -15.90 35.06 10.56
C VAL A 13 -15.32 33.80 11.23
N ALA A 14 -14.66 33.94 12.38
CA ALA A 14 -14.14 32.80 13.15
C ALA A 14 -15.26 31.93 13.76
N MET A 15 -16.42 32.51 14.10
CA MET A 15 -17.59 31.77 14.62
C MET A 15 -18.37 31.00 13.53
N LEU A 16 -18.21 31.36 12.25
CA LEU A 16 -18.83 30.65 11.12
C LEU A 16 -17.97 29.49 10.59
N ALA A 17 -16.72 29.38 11.04
CA ALA A 17 -15.86 28.23 10.82
C ALA A 17 -16.05 27.17 11.93
N GLY A 18 -17.31 26.94 12.34
CA GLY A 18 -17.63 25.79 13.18
C GLY A 18 -17.14 24.53 12.47
N CYS A 19 -16.36 23.71 13.16
CA CYS A 19 -15.93 22.40 12.67
C CYS A 19 -17.17 21.60 12.29
N ALA A 20 -17.56 21.64 11.01
CA ALA A 20 -18.64 20.82 10.49
C ALA A 20 -18.12 19.38 10.50
N SER A 21 -18.52 18.61 11.51
CA SER A 21 -18.31 17.16 11.51
C SER A 21 -18.88 16.59 10.21
N PRO A 22 -18.23 15.57 9.60
CA PRO A 22 -18.77 14.91 8.44
C PRO A 22 -20.22 14.46 8.70
N PRO A 23 -21.10 14.50 7.69
CA PRO A 23 -22.46 14.01 7.83
C PRO A 23 -22.43 12.56 8.34
N PRO A 24 -23.34 12.18 9.26
CA PRO A 24 -23.35 10.83 9.80
C PRO A 24 -23.64 9.81 8.71
N SER A 25 -23.05 8.61 8.83
CA SER A 25 -23.35 7.48 7.96
C SER A 25 -24.84 7.13 8.02
N LEU A 26 -25.44 6.88 6.86
CA LEU A 26 -26.80 6.37 6.75
C LEU A 26 -26.82 4.83 6.89
N PRO A 27 -27.96 4.23 7.27
CA PRO A 27 -28.04 2.78 7.53
C PRO A 27 -27.54 1.92 6.37
N ASP A 28 -26.76 0.88 6.68
CA ASP A 28 -26.24 -0.06 5.69
C ASP A 28 -27.28 -1.15 5.37
N THR A 29 -28.10 -0.90 4.33
CA THR A 29 -29.07 -1.87 3.82
C THR A 29 -28.44 -2.71 2.69
N PRO A 30 -28.94 -3.94 2.42
CA PRO A 30 -28.41 -4.75 1.32
C PRO A 30 -28.38 -4.03 -0.03
N GLN A 31 -29.42 -3.23 -0.32
CA GLN A 31 -29.49 -2.39 -1.52
C GLN A 31 -28.37 -1.36 -1.55
N ARG A 32 -28.14 -0.64 -0.45
CA ARG A 32 -27.07 0.37 -0.37
C ARG A 32 -25.70 -0.27 -0.50
N ARG A 33 -25.48 -1.42 0.13
CA ARG A 33 -24.25 -2.19 0.00
C ARG A 33 -23.96 -2.57 -1.44
N GLU A 34 -24.96 -3.09 -2.17
CA GLU A 34 -24.80 -3.45 -3.59
C GLU A 34 -24.43 -2.22 -4.45
N LEU A 35 -25.05 -1.07 -4.19
CA LEU A 35 -24.71 0.18 -4.88
C LEU A 35 -23.26 0.60 -4.62
N MET A 36 -22.82 0.53 -3.36
CA MET A 36 -21.45 0.86 -2.97
C MET A 36 -20.43 -0.08 -3.60
N GLU A 37 -20.70 -1.39 -3.66
CA GLU A 37 -19.84 -2.36 -4.36
C GLU A 37 -19.74 -2.05 -5.86
N ARG A 38 -20.85 -1.70 -6.51
CA ARG A 38 -20.84 -1.30 -7.93
C ARG A 38 -20.04 -0.03 -8.18
N MET A 39 -20.11 0.94 -7.27
CA MET A 39 -19.27 2.13 -7.33
C MET A 39 -17.80 1.79 -7.10
N PHE A 40 -17.48 0.94 -6.12
CA PHE A 40 -16.11 0.52 -5.83
C PHE A 40 -15.46 -0.21 -7.00
N ALA A 41 -16.20 -1.06 -7.71
CA ALA A 41 -15.73 -1.76 -8.92
C ALA A 41 -15.37 -0.82 -10.09
N LYS A 42 -15.80 0.45 -10.02
CA LYS A 42 -15.52 1.54 -10.96
C LYS A 42 -14.57 2.60 -10.39
N SER A 43 -14.02 2.37 -9.20
CA SER A 43 -13.08 3.29 -8.56
C SER A 43 -11.73 3.34 -9.27
N THR A 44 -10.98 4.43 -9.07
CA THR A 44 -9.70 4.69 -9.71
C THR A 44 -8.70 3.54 -9.55
N ILE A 45 -8.57 2.97 -8.34
CA ILE A 45 -7.68 1.83 -8.08
C ILE A 45 -8.14 0.58 -8.83
N MET A 46 -9.43 0.27 -8.81
CA MET A 46 -9.95 -0.93 -9.49
C MET A 46 -9.85 -0.85 -11.01
N LEU A 47 -10.03 0.35 -11.59
CA LEU A 47 -9.79 0.57 -13.02
C LEU A 47 -8.32 0.44 -13.37
N SER A 48 -7.42 0.95 -12.51
CA SER A 48 -5.98 0.82 -12.69
C SER A 48 -5.53 -0.64 -12.71
N PHE A 49 -6.06 -1.49 -11.82
CA PHE A 49 -5.77 -2.93 -11.84
C PHE A 49 -6.21 -3.60 -13.13
N LYS A 50 -7.44 -3.34 -13.59
CA LYS A 50 -7.95 -3.89 -14.86
C LYS A 50 -7.08 -3.47 -16.05
N GLU A 51 -6.59 -2.24 -16.05
CA GLU A 51 -5.70 -1.74 -17.09
C GLU A 51 -4.32 -2.43 -17.04
N LEU A 52 -3.76 -2.61 -15.85
CA LEU A 52 -2.49 -3.33 -15.67
C LEU A 52 -2.61 -4.80 -16.13
N ASP A 53 -3.70 -5.48 -15.76
CA ASP A 53 -3.97 -6.85 -16.19
C ASP A 53 -4.10 -6.95 -17.70
N ALA A 54 -4.83 -6.02 -18.33
CA ALA A 54 -5.00 -5.96 -19.77
C ALA A 54 -3.66 -5.72 -20.49
N ARG A 55 -2.80 -4.84 -19.96
CA ARG A 55 -1.46 -4.59 -20.49
C ARG A 55 -0.58 -5.84 -20.36
N ALA A 56 -0.57 -6.49 -19.20
CA ALA A 56 0.18 -7.72 -18.97
C ALA A 56 -0.25 -8.85 -19.92
N ALA A 57 -1.55 -8.97 -20.19
CA ALA A 57 -2.07 -9.95 -21.14
C ALA A 57 -1.71 -9.64 -22.61
N ALA A 58 -1.43 -8.38 -22.94
CA ALA A 58 -1.09 -7.94 -24.29
C ALA A 58 0.42 -7.98 -24.60
N GLU A 59 1.29 -8.10 -23.59
CA GLU A 59 2.74 -8.17 -23.80
C GLU A 59 3.15 -9.54 -24.38
N PRO A 60 3.78 -9.58 -25.58
CA PRO A 60 4.30 -10.82 -26.13
C PRO A 60 5.56 -11.24 -25.37
N GLY A 61 5.53 -12.39 -24.68
CA GLY A 61 6.69 -12.96 -24.00
C GLY A 61 6.31 -14.00 -22.95
N GLU A 62 7.30 -14.73 -22.43
CA GLU A 62 7.09 -15.56 -21.25
C GLU A 62 6.82 -14.66 -20.03
N PRO A 63 5.87 -15.02 -19.16
CA PRO A 63 5.66 -14.31 -17.91
C PRO A 63 6.98 -14.15 -17.18
N LYS A 64 7.28 -12.93 -16.68
CA LYS A 64 8.47 -12.71 -15.84
C LYS A 64 8.42 -13.69 -14.67
N ARG A 65 9.25 -14.73 -14.74
CA ARG A 65 9.35 -15.75 -13.69
C ARG A 65 9.79 -15.09 -12.39
N GLN A 66 8.96 -15.21 -11.35
CA GLN A 66 9.34 -14.81 -10.00
C GLN A 66 10.33 -15.83 -9.43
N ILE A 67 11.44 -15.35 -8.87
CA ILE A 67 12.44 -16.20 -8.23
C ILE A 67 11.84 -16.75 -6.94
N SER A 68 11.89 -18.08 -6.75
CA SER A 68 11.41 -18.69 -5.52
C SER A 68 12.43 -18.54 -4.37
N ALA A 69 11.97 -18.68 -3.12
CA ALA A 69 12.86 -18.68 -1.96
C ALA A 69 13.92 -19.81 -2.05
N ASP A 70 13.55 -20.97 -2.61
CA ASP A 70 14.47 -22.09 -2.81
C ASP A 70 15.56 -21.76 -3.83
N GLU A 71 15.19 -21.13 -4.95
CA GLU A 71 16.14 -20.70 -5.97
C GLU A 71 17.10 -19.62 -5.43
N ALA A 72 16.55 -18.66 -4.67
CA ALA A 72 17.35 -17.62 -4.02
C ALA A 72 18.34 -18.21 -3.00
N VAL A 73 17.90 -19.19 -2.19
CA VAL A 73 18.79 -19.90 -1.23
C VAL A 73 19.84 -20.72 -1.98
N ALA A 74 19.48 -21.48 -3.01
CA ALA A 74 20.42 -22.29 -3.77
C ALA A 74 21.52 -21.44 -4.41
N LYS A 75 21.13 -20.33 -5.04
CA LYS A 75 22.08 -19.35 -5.59
C LYS A 75 22.99 -18.78 -4.50
N HIS A 76 22.43 -18.43 -3.35
CA HIS A 76 23.23 -17.83 -2.29
C HIS A 76 24.18 -18.81 -1.60
N LYS A 77 23.79 -20.08 -1.44
CA LYS A 77 24.69 -21.16 -0.99
C LYS A 77 25.94 -21.24 -1.87
N GLN A 78 25.75 -21.23 -3.19
CA GLN A 78 26.84 -21.23 -4.15
C GLN A 78 27.72 -19.97 -4.05
N GLN A 79 27.10 -18.81 -3.87
CA GLN A 79 27.83 -17.53 -3.74
C GLN A 79 28.67 -17.44 -2.47
N MET A 80 28.14 -17.88 -1.33
CA MET A 80 28.91 -17.82 -0.08
C MET A 80 30.01 -18.87 -0.06
N ASN A 81 29.75 -20.06 -0.61
CA ASN A 81 30.69 -21.20 -0.59
C ASN A 81 31.27 -21.48 0.80
N VAL A 82 30.41 -21.38 1.83
CA VAL A 82 30.73 -21.69 3.23
C VAL A 82 29.84 -22.83 3.70
N ASP A 83 30.37 -23.67 4.59
CA ASP A 83 29.59 -24.72 5.23
C ASP A 83 28.83 -24.15 6.43
N LEU A 84 27.52 -23.98 6.28
CA LEU A 84 26.62 -23.51 7.33
C LEU A 84 25.56 -24.56 7.65
N PRO A 85 25.12 -24.68 8.92
CA PRO A 85 24.15 -25.70 9.32
C PRO A 85 22.84 -25.62 8.54
N ALA A 86 22.16 -26.76 8.36
CA ALA A 86 20.87 -26.83 7.68
C ALA A 86 19.82 -25.87 8.28
N ALA A 87 19.86 -25.67 9.60
CA ALA A 87 18.96 -24.74 10.31
C ALA A 87 19.11 -23.28 9.84
N TYR A 88 20.35 -22.81 9.58
CA TYR A 88 20.59 -21.47 9.02
C TYR A 88 19.87 -21.30 7.68
N TRP A 89 20.04 -22.27 6.79
CA TRP A 89 19.44 -22.22 5.46
C TRP A 89 17.92 -22.31 5.49
N GLN A 90 17.35 -23.08 6.41
CA GLN A 90 15.90 -23.16 6.61
C GLN A 90 15.34 -21.82 7.07
N GLN A 91 15.97 -21.16 8.04
CA GLN A 91 15.52 -19.85 8.53
C GLN A 91 15.67 -18.76 7.47
N ARG A 92 16.79 -18.77 6.73
CA ARG A 92 16.99 -17.87 5.59
C ARG A 92 15.94 -18.03 4.50
N ARG A 93 15.56 -19.28 4.19
CA ARG A 93 14.49 -19.59 3.24
C ARG A 93 13.16 -18.98 3.68
N ALA A 94 12.83 -19.08 4.98
CA ALA A 94 11.62 -18.49 5.53
C ALA A 94 11.63 -16.96 5.43
N ASN A 95 12.75 -16.30 5.79
CA ASN A 95 12.90 -14.85 5.65
C ASN A 95 12.75 -14.41 4.19
N LEU A 96 13.35 -15.14 3.25
CA LEU A 96 13.24 -14.85 1.81
C LEU A 96 11.81 -15.04 1.28
N ALA A 97 11.09 -16.07 1.72
CA ALA A 97 9.69 -16.26 1.33
C ALA A 97 8.83 -15.07 1.77
N GLN A 98 9.01 -14.59 3.00
CA GLN A 98 8.33 -13.39 3.50
C GLN A 98 8.64 -12.15 2.64
N LEU A 99 9.91 -11.93 2.27
CA LEU A 99 10.31 -10.81 1.41
C LEU A 99 9.71 -10.90 0.00
N ILE A 100 9.65 -12.11 -0.58
CA ILE A 100 9.08 -12.34 -1.93
C ILE A 100 7.60 -11.96 -1.97
N ASP A 101 6.87 -12.21 -0.88
CA ASP A 101 5.44 -11.93 -0.77
C ASP A 101 5.13 -10.51 -0.25
N ALA A 102 6.14 -9.74 0.16
CA ALA A 102 6.00 -8.44 0.82
C ALA A 102 5.09 -7.46 0.04
N ARG A 103 5.32 -7.33 -1.28
CA ARG A 103 4.52 -6.44 -2.12
C ARG A 103 3.06 -6.91 -2.23
N ALA A 104 2.84 -8.21 -2.45
CA ALA A 104 1.49 -8.75 -2.57
C ALA A 104 0.71 -8.58 -1.25
N LYS A 105 1.39 -8.76 -0.12
CA LYS A 105 0.82 -8.46 1.21
C LYS A 105 0.47 -6.98 1.35
N GLY A 106 1.37 -6.08 0.98
CA GLY A 106 1.13 -4.64 0.99
C GLY A 106 -0.07 -4.25 0.13
N GLU A 107 -0.17 -4.80 -1.08
CA GLU A 107 -1.31 -4.59 -2.00
C GLU A 107 -2.64 -5.07 -1.40
N ALA A 108 -2.66 -6.25 -0.75
CA ALA A 108 -3.85 -6.78 -0.09
C ALA A 108 -4.31 -5.91 1.10
N ILE A 109 -3.37 -5.48 1.95
CA ILE A 109 -3.67 -4.60 3.09
C ILE A 109 -4.13 -3.23 2.59
N GLY A 110 -3.42 -2.65 1.63
CA GLY A 110 -3.78 -1.37 1.02
C GLY A 110 -5.16 -1.40 0.39
N LEU A 111 -5.52 -2.48 -0.33
CA LEU A 111 -6.84 -2.61 -0.95
C LEU A 111 -7.96 -2.73 0.09
N ALA A 112 -7.75 -3.47 1.17
CA ALA A 112 -8.71 -3.58 2.26
C ALA A 112 -8.95 -2.21 2.93
N ALA A 113 -7.88 -1.50 3.27
CA ALA A 113 -7.95 -0.17 3.88
C ALA A 113 -8.59 0.88 2.93
N TYR A 114 -8.25 0.81 1.63
CA TYR A 114 -8.86 1.64 0.60
C TYR A 114 -10.37 1.40 0.52
N LYS A 115 -10.79 0.13 0.46
CA LYS A 115 -12.22 -0.23 0.40
C LYS A 115 -12.97 0.27 1.62
N GLU A 116 -12.40 0.13 2.82
CA GLU A 116 -12.99 0.62 4.05
C GLU A 116 -13.24 2.13 4.01
N LYS A 117 -12.21 2.93 3.70
CA LYS A 117 -12.35 4.40 3.59
C LYS A 117 -13.27 4.84 2.47
N TYR A 118 -13.25 4.13 1.35
CA TYR A 118 -14.16 4.40 0.24
C TYR A 118 -15.61 4.17 0.68
N PHE A 119 -15.89 3.06 1.35
CA PHE A 119 -17.24 2.74 1.86
C PHE A 119 -17.67 3.69 2.98
N GLU A 120 -16.74 4.15 3.82
CA GLU A 120 -17.00 5.19 4.82
C GLU A 120 -17.55 6.46 4.15
N GLN A 121 -16.91 6.95 3.08
CA GLN A 121 -17.39 8.11 2.34
C GLN A 121 -18.74 7.85 1.66
N LEU A 122 -18.90 6.70 1.00
CA LEU A 122 -20.16 6.35 0.34
C LEU A 122 -21.33 6.18 1.33
N SER A 123 -21.07 5.74 2.55
CA SER A 123 -22.10 5.51 3.57
C SER A 123 -22.85 6.79 3.95
N GLN A 124 -22.23 7.95 3.74
CA GLN A 124 -22.81 9.27 4.04
C GLN A 124 -23.74 9.76 2.93
N ALA A 125 -23.65 9.18 1.73
CA ALA A 125 -24.43 9.61 0.58
C ALA A 125 -25.89 9.10 0.61
N PRO A 126 -26.86 9.96 0.24
CA PRO A 126 -28.23 9.54 0.01
C PRO A 126 -28.34 8.41 -1.03
N THR A 127 -29.22 7.45 -0.79
CA THR A 127 -29.46 6.32 -1.71
C THR A 127 -29.74 6.74 -3.16
N PRO A 128 -30.49 7.84 -3.45
CA PRO A 128 -30.66 8.31 -4.82
C PRO A 128 -29.35 8.70 -5.51
N MET A 129 -28.41 9.33 -4.80
CA MET A 129 -27.10 9.71 -5.36
C MET A 129 -26.24 8.47 -5.61
N LEU A 130 -26.19 7.52 -4.66
CA LEU A 130 -25.54 6.23 -4.85
C LEU A 130 -26.12 5.48 -6.06
N THR A 131 -27.44 5.56 -6.26
CA THR A 131 -28.13 4.92 -7.40
C THR A 131 -27.74 5.55 -8.73
N ALA A 132 -27.73 6.88 -8.82
CA ALA A 132 -27.32 7.60 -10.03
C ALA A 132 -25.86 7.25 -10.40
N LEU A 133 -24.94 7.34 -9.43
CA LEU A 133 -23.52 7.08 -9.63
C LEU A 133 -23.25 5.60 -9.96
N ALA A 134 -23.80 4.65 -9.20
CA ALA A 134 -23.58 3.23 -9.45
C ALA A 134 -24.05 2.78 -10.85
N ASN A 135 -25.10 3.40 -11.38
CA ASN A 135 -25.66 3.06 -12.70
C ASN A 135 -24.99 3.83 -13.87
N ALA A 136 -24.27 4.93 -13.60
CA ALA A 136 -23.62 5.71 -14.64
C ALA A 136 -22.49 4.92 -15.33
N PRO A 137 -22.33 5.00 -16.66
CA PRO A 137 -21.16 4.44 -17.34
C PRO A 137 -19.84 5.06 -16.87
N ARG A 138 -19.87 6.37 -16.58
CA ARG A 138 -18.76 7.14 -16.00
C ARG A 138 -19.28 7.95 -14.82
N MET A 139 -18.89 7.56 -13.60
CA MET A 139 -19.39 8.20 -12.37
C MET A 139 -18.87 9.62 -12.24
N ASP A 140 -17.60 9.84 -12.58
CA ASP A 140 -16.88 11.11 -12.56
C ASP A 140 -17.46 12.19 -13.50
N ALA A 141 -18.31 11.79 -14.46
CA ALA A 141 -19.01 12.72 -15.34
C ALA A 141 -20.29 13.31 -14.71
N LEU A 142 -20.76 12.77 -13.58
CA LEU A 142 -21.94 13.25 -12.89
C LEU A 142 -21.59 14.28 -11.80
N PRO A 143 -22.36 15.37 -11.62
CA PRO A 143 -22.09 16.37 -10.59
C PRO A 143 -22.16 15.80 -9.16
N GLU A 144 -22.95 14.75 -8.94
CA GLU A 144 -23.05 14.05 -7.65
C GLU A 144 -21.73 13.40 -7.23
N PHE A 145 -20.83 13.09 -8.16
CA PHE A 145 -19.58 12.41 -7.84
C PHE A 145 -18.70 13.23 -6.90
N ALA A 146 -18.54 14.53 -7.19
CA ALA A 146 -17.77 15.44 -6.34
C ALA A 146 -18.42 15.70 -4.98
N LEU A 147 -19.74 15.46 -4.85
CA LEU A 147 -20.46 15.56 -3.57
C LEU A 147 -20.27 14.32 -2.70
N VAL A 148 -20.21 13.14 -3.34
CA VAL A 148 -20.12 11.83 -2.66
C VAL A 148 -18.68 11.42 -2.39
N LEU A 149 -17.75 11.74 -3.31
CA LEU A 149 -16.33 11.44 -3.23
C LEU A 149 -15.48 12.70 -3.52
N PRO A 150 -15.57 13.74 -2.68
CA PRO A 150 -14.88 15.01 -2.91
C PRO A 150 -13.35 14.87 -3.00
N ASN A 151 -12.79 13.80 -2.41
CA ASN A 151 -11.36 13.55 -2.31
C ASN A 151 -10.96 12.16 -2.86
N ASP A 152 -11.59 11.67 -3.94
CA ASP A 152 -11.26 10.34 -4.52
C ASP A 152 -9.75 10.18 -4.84
N HIS A 153 -9.11 11.24 -5.32
CA HIS A 153 -7.66 11.24 -5.54
C HIS A 153 -6.86 10.99 -4.25
N GLN A 154 -7.28 11.56 -3.11
CA GLN A 154 -6.63 11.33 -1.82
C GLN A 154 -6.81 9.89 -1.35
N LEU A 155 -7.94 9.25 -1.66
CA LEU A 155 -8.13 7.83 -1.38
C LEU A 155 -7.17 6.97 -2.23
N SER A 156 -6.91 7.36 -3.47
CA SER A 156 -5.92 6.68 -4.31
C SER A 156 -4.49 6.86 -3.78
N TYR A 157 -4.13 8.05 -3.31
CA TYR A 157 -2.86 8.27 -2.61
C TYR A 157 -2.76 7.48 -1.31
N PHE A 158 -3.85 7.42 -0.54
CA PHE A 158 -3.91 6.62 0.68
C PHE A 158 -3.61 5.15 0.38
N TYR A 159 -4.23 4.56 -0.65
CA TYR A 159 -3.91 3.21 -1.11
C TYR A 159 -2.40 3.07 -1.39
N LEU A 160 -1.83 3.95 -2.22
CA LEU A 160 -0.42 3.85 -2.62
C LEU A 160 0.55 3.98 -1.45
N ILE A 161 0.27 4.89 -0.51
CA ILE A 161 1.07 5.06 0.70
C ILE A 161 0.96 3.84 1.59
N THR A 162 -0.24 3.30 1.82
CA THR A 162 -0.41 2.07 2.61
C THR A 162 0.33 0.89 2.00
N VAL A 163 0.27 0.69 0.68
CA VAL A 163 1.03 -0.37 0.01
C VAL A 163 2.53 -0.19 0.23
N ALA A 164 3.02 1.04 0.05
CA ALA A 164 4.44 1.36 0.23
C ALA A 164 4.89 1.13 1.67
N ASP A 165 4.17 1.66 2.66
CA ASP A 165 4.50 1.53 4.08
C ASP A 165 4.56 0.06 4.51
N GLU A 166 3.55 -0.74 4.16
CA GLU A 166 3.52 -2.17 4.47
C GLU A 166 4.64 -2.94 3.76
N THR A 167 4.91 -2.62 2.49
CA THR A 167 6.00 -3.27 1.74
C THR A 167 7.36 -2.91 2.34
N PHE A 168 7.59 -1.64 2.68
CA PHE A 168 8.83 -1.20 3.30
C PHE A 168 9.02 -1.80 4.69
N TRP A 169 7.96 -1.90 5.48
CA TRP A 169 8.00 -2.56 6.78
C TRP A 169 8.50 -4.01 6.64
N GLU A 170 7.94 -4.80 5.72
CA GLU A 170 8.37 -6.18 5.47
C GLU A 170 9.84 -6.26 4.99
N ILE A 171 10.27 -5.34 4.14
CA ILE A 171 11.67 -5.24 3.71
C ILE A 171 12.58 -4.95 4.91
N GLU A 172 12.21 -4.00 5.77
CA GLU A 172 12.98 -3.67 6.98
C GLU A 172 13.07 -4.86 7.94
N GLN A 173 11.96 -5.56 8.16
CA GLN A 173 11.94 -6.77 8.99
C GLN A 173 12.84 -7.87 8.40
N PHE A 174 12.83 -8.05 7.07
CA PHE A 174 13.73 -8.98 6.40
C PHE A 174 15.21 -8.68 6.69
N TYR A 175 15.65 -7.42 6.51
CA TYR A 175 17.04 -7.05 6.77
C TYR A 175 17.44 -7.23 8.24
N GLN A 176 16.54 -6.90 9.17
CA GLN A 176 16.76 -7.11 10.59
C GLN A 176 16.89 -8.61 10.91
N HIS A 177 15.94 -9.44 10.47
CA HIS A 177 15.99 -10.89 10.69
C HIS A 177 17.22 -11.53 10.06
N MET A 178 17.66 -11.05 8.90
CA MET A 178 18.89 -11.54 8.28
C MET A 178 20.15 -11.13 9.04
N ALA A 179 20.21 -9.91 9.59
CA ALA A 179 21.32 -9.47 10.43
C ALA A 179 21.40 -10.29 11.73
N ASP A 180 20.25 -10.52 12.38
CA ASP A 180 20.18 -11.33 13.59
C ASP A 180 20.58 -12.79 13.31
N LEU A 181 20.12 -13.35 12.19
CA LEU A 181 20.49 -14.69 11.74
C LEU A 181 21.99 -14.81 11.44
N ASP A 182 22.56 -13.87 10.70
CA ASP A 182 23.98 -13.89 10.35
C ASP A 182 24.86 -13.70 11.59
N ALA A 183 24.43 -12.90 12.57
CA ALA A 183 25.10 -12.76 13.85
C ALA A 183 25.04 -14.05 14.68
N GLN A 184 23.87 -14.70 14.76
CA GLN A 184 23.66 -15.94 15.50
C GLN A 184 24.59 -17.07 15.03
N TYR A 185 24.83 -17.17 13.72
CA TYR A 185 25.68 -18.20 13.12
C TYR A 185 27.11 -17.73 12.81
N GLY A 186 27.50 -16.52 13.23
CA GLY A 186 28.85 -16.00 13.01
C GLY A 186 29.23 -15.81 11.53
N VAL A 187 28.25 -15.65 10.65
CA VAL A 187 28.41 -15.62 9.18
C VAL A 187 29.37 -14.52 8.74
N CYS A 188 29.35 -13.37 9.42
CA CYS A 188 30.22 -12.24 9.09
C CYS A 188 31.71 -12.50 9.22
N ALA A 189 32.12 -13.54 9.96
CA ALA A 189 33.53 -13.95 10.02
C ALA A 189 33.95 -14.77 8.79
N LEU A 190 32.99 -15.36 8.09
CA LEU A 190 33.19 -16.29 6.98
C LEU A 190 32.86 -15.67 5.62
N PHE A 191 31.94 -14.70 5.60
CA PHE A 191 31.42 -14.10 4.37
C PHE A 191 31.37 -12.56 4.47
N PRO A 192 32.19 -11.82 3.69
CA PRO A 192 32.29 -10.37 3.81
C PRO A 192 30.99 -9.60 3.55
N ALA A 193 30.10 -10.15 2.71
CA ALA A 193 28.81 -9.55 2.35
C ALA A 193 27.65 -10.06 3.23
N CYS A 194 27.96 -10.52 4.45
CA CYS A 194 26.94 -10.81 5.46
C CYS A 194 26.05 -9.60 5.79
N TYR A 195 24.86 -9.87 6.31
CA TYR A 195 23.96 -8.88 6.87
C TYR A 195 24.46 -8.38 8.22
N ARG A 196 24.27 -7.08 8.47
CA ARG A 196 24.72 -6.41 9.69
C ARG A 196 23.66 -5.44 10.19
N ALA A 197 23.62 -5.22 11.50
CA ALA A 197 22.65 -4.32 12.14
C ALA A 197 22.76 -2.85 11.68
N ASP A 198 23.92 -2.46 11.12
CA ASP A 198 24.15 -1.13 10.57
C ASP A 198 23.64 -0.97 9.13
N PHE A 199 22.82 -1.88 8.59
CA PHE A 199 22.38 -1.86 7.19
C PHE A 199 21.74 -0.53 6.73
N ARG A 200 21.13 0.24 7.66
CA ARG A 200 20.54 1.56 7.35
C ARG A 200 21.57 2.69 7.22
N THR A 201 22.72 2.56 7.88
CA THR A 201 23.72 3.63 8.01
C THR A 201 25.07 3.27 7.37
N ALA A 202 25.27 2.00 7.04
CA ALA A 202 26.45 1.51 6.35
C ALA A 202 26.53 2.12 4.94
N LYS A 203 27.68 2.71 4.60
CA LYS A 203 27.95 3.12 3.22
C LYS A 203 27.94 1.87 2.33
N PRO A 204 27.31 1.91 1.14
CA PRO A 204 27.39 0.82 0.18
C PRO A 204 28.87 0.47 -0.05
N ARG A 205 29.26 -0.79 0.21
CA ARG A 205 30.58 -1.25 -0.22
C ARG A 205 30.53 -1.35 -1.73
N LEU A 206 31.29 -0.48 -2.39
CA LEU A 206 31.52 -0.60 -3.82
C LEU A 206 32.10 -1.99 -4.10
N PRO A 207 31.70 -2.66 -5.20
CA PRO A 207 32.34 -3.89 -5.59
C PRO A 207 33.86 -3.68 -5.71
N PRO A 208 34.68 -4.71 -5.46
CA PRO A 208 36.12 -4.62 -5.68
C PRO A 208 36.36 -4.12 -7.10
N SER A 209 37.21 -3.10 -7.24
CA SER A 209 37.76 -2.75 -8.55
C SER A 209 38.70 -3.88 -8.96
N ASP A 210 38.31 -4.62 -9.98
CA ASP A 210 39.20 -5.55 -10.70
C ASP A 210 40.44 -4.81 -11.24
#